data_AF-A0A6I6AN50-F1
#
_entry.id   AF-A0A6I6AN50-F1
#
_cell.length_a   1.000
_cell.length_b   1.000
_cell.length_c   1.000
_cell.angle_alpha   90.00
_cell.angle_beta   90.00
_cell.angle_gamma   90.00
#
_symmetry.space_group_name_H-M   'P 1'
#
loop_
_entity.id
_entity.type
_entity.pdbx_description
1 polymer ?
#
loop_
_entity_poly.entity_id
_entity_poly.type
_entity_poly.pdbx_seq_one_letter_code
_entity_poly.pdbx_strand_id
1 'polypeptide(L)'
;MEEDHLEHHIPDHKPKTYTETVRELDSRMRTLLNQSPASVNQEEKQQLEEIIDWIPELAADSELKHKDWNEVQQISTEIKSVFQQTDFSQVDATLVGRYFLLVDKLKQYTGRSETKKIQS
;
A
#
# COMPACT_ATOMS: atom_id res chain seq x y z
N MET A 1 31.11 24.67 1.65
CA MET A 1 30.05 24.02 2.42
C MET A 1 29.54 22.93 1.51
N GLU A 2 29.91 21.68 1.80
CA GLU A 2 29.40 20.52 1.08
C GLU A 2 27.87 20.48 1.23
N GLU A 3 27.17 20.73 0.13
CA GLU A 3 25.75 20.46 0.01
C GLU A 3 25.64 18.93 -0.07
N ASP A 4 25.37 18.30 1.08
CA ASP A 4 25.07 16.89 1.21
C ASP A 4 23.74 16.65 0.47
N HIS A 5 23.85 16.39 -0.84
CA HIS A 5 22.73 15.92 -1.65
C HIS A 5 22.36 14.54 -1.10
N LEU A 6 21.41 14.52 -0.15
CA LEU A 6 20.63 13.35 0.19
C LEU A 6 19.94 12.88 -1.10
N GLU A 7 20.63 12.07 -1.90
CA GLU A 7 20.01 11.25 -2.91
C GLU A 7 19.02 10.36 -2.15
N HIS A 8 17.77 10.81 -2.07
CA HIS A 8 16.67 9.98 -1.59
C HIS A 8 16.56 8.82 -2.56
N HIS A 9 17.28 7.73 -2.26
CA HIS A 9 17.28 6.52 -3.05
C HIS A 9 15.87 5.94 -2.98
N ILE A 10 15.06 6.24 -3.99
CA ILE A 10 13.73 5.66 -4.14
C ILE A 10 13.96 4.18 -4.50
N PRO A 11 13.54 3.24 -3.66
CA PRO A 11 13.73 1.83 -3.97
C PRO A 11 12.89 1.44 -5.18
N ASP A 12 13.39 0.47 -5.96
CA ASP A 12 12.76 0.04 -7.22
C ASP A 12 11.33 -0.51 -7.02
N HIS A 13 11.05 -1.08 -5.84
CA HIS A 13 9.73 -1.61 -5.49
C HIS A 13 8.71 -0.55 -5.03
N LYS A 14 9.08 0.74 -4.98
CA LYS A 14 8.12 1.81 -4.68
C LYS A 14 7.17 2.03 -5.87
N PRO A 15 5.85 1.93 -5.68
CA PRO A 15 4.89 2.24 -6.72
C PRO A 15 4.96 3.71 -7.14
N LYS A 16 4.73 3.98 -8.42
CA LYS A 16 4.82 5.35 -8.98
C LYS A 16 3.55 6.17 -8.79
N THR A 17 2.40 5.50 -8.62
CA THR A 17 1.10 6.14 -8.49
C THR A 17 0.27 5.48 -7.41
N TYR A 18 -0.68 6.21 -6.84
CA TYR A 18 -1.64 5.65 -5.87
C TYR A 18 -2.40 4.44 -6.43
N THR A 19 -2.82 4.49 -7.69
CA THR A 19 -3.51 3.37 -8.35
C THR A 19 -2.64 2.13 -8.45
N GLU A 20 -1.35 2.27 -8.77
CA GLU A 20 -0.40 1.16 -8.74
C GLU A 20 -0.19 0.62 -7.33
N THR A 21 -0.07 1.48 -6.32
CA THR A 21 0.03 1.07 -4.91
C THR A 21 -1.10 0.13 -4.51
N VAL A 22 -2.34 0.50 -4.80
CA VAL A 22 -3.51 -0.31 -4.43
C VAL A 22 -3.52 -1.67 -5.15
N ARG A 23 -2.99 -1.73 -6.38
CA ARG A 23 -2.82 -3.01 -7.11
C ARG A 23 -1.73 -3.87 -6.48
N GLU A 24 -0.60 -3.25 -6.11
CA GLU A 24 0.52 -3.94 -5.47
C GLU A 24 0.13 -4.53 -4.11
N LEU A 25 -0.69 -3.82 -3.31
CA LEU A 25 -1.22 -4.35 -2.04
C LEU A 25 -1.99 -5.67 -2.26
N ASP A 26 -2.89 -5.70 -3.25
CA ASP A 26 -3.70 -6.89 -3.55
C ASP A 26 -2.82 -8.05 -4.06
N SER A 27 -1.95 -7.76 -5.03
CA SER A 27 -1.07 -8.74 -5.67
C SER A 27 -0.08 -9.36 -4.67
N ARG A 28 0.68 -8.53 -3.96
CA ARG A 28 1.74 -8.99 -3.05
C ARG A 28 1.18 -9.74 -1.84
N MET A 29 0.04 -9.30 -1.28
CA MET A 29 -0.60 -10.05 -0.20
C MET A 29 -1.02 -11.44 -0.67
N ARG A 30 -1.59 -11.58 -1.87
CA ARG A 30 -1.92 -12.90 -2.44
C ARG A 30 -0.68 -13.74 -2.66
N THR A 31 0.41 -13.17 -3.15
CA THR A 31 1.68 -13.88 -3.31
C THR A 31 2.17 -14.44 -1.98
N LEU A 32 2.22 -13.62 -0.93
CA LEU A 32 2.63 -14.06 0.42
C LEU A 32 1.70 -15.14 0.98
N LEU A 33 0.39 -15.04 0.77
CA LEU A 33 -0.58 -16.04 1.22
C LEU A 33 -0.50 -17.37 0.44
N ASN A 34 -0.03 -17.35 -0.80
CA ASN A 34 0.18 -18.54 -1.63
C ASN A 34 1.54 -19.20 -1.39
N GLN A 35 2.45 -18.55 -0.66
CA GLN A 35 3.72 -19.15 -0.26
C GLN A 35 3.49 -20.21 0.82
N SER A 36 4.37 -21.21 0.84
CA SER A 36 4.39 -22.18 1.94
C SER A 36 4.68 -21.47 3.27
N PRO A 37 3.93 -21.76 4.35
CA PRO A 37 4.14 -21.19 5.68
C PRO A 37 5.60 -21.25 6.18
N ALA A 38 6.31 -22.32 5.83
CA ALA A 38 7.71 -22.55 6.21
C ALA A 38 8.73 -21.77 5.36
N SER A 39 8.29 -21.03 4.34
CA SER A 39 9.17 -20.39 3.35
C SER A 39 8.65 -19.02 2.92
N VAL A 40 7.87 -18.35 3.78
CA VAL A 40 7.40 -16.99 3.52
C VAL A 40 8.60 -16.06 3.38
N ASN A 41 8.70 -15.42 2.21
CA ASN A 41 9.81 -14.56 1.88
C ASN A 41 9.73 -13.27 2.71
N GLN A 42 10.70 -13.08 3.61
CA GLN A 42 10.76 -11.91 4.47
C GLN A 42 11.00 -10.62 3.69
N GLU A 43 11.70 -10.68 2.55
CA GLU A 43 11.92 -9.52 1.69
C GLU A 43 10.60 -9.05 1.08
N GLU A 44 9.81 -9.93 0.50
CA GLU A 44 8.50 -9.58 -0.07
C GLU A 44 7.53 -9.06 1.01
N LYS A 45 7.60 -9.63 2.23
CA LYS A 45 6.84 -9.14 3.38
C LYS A 45 7.26 -7.71 3.75
N GLN A 46 8.56 -7.45 3.85
CA GLN A 46 9.10 -6.13 4.18
C GLN A 46 8.72 -5.09 3.11
N GLN A 47 8.86 -5.45 1.83
CA GLN A 47 8.49 -4.55 0.74
C GLN A 47 6.99 -4.22 0.77
N LEU A 48 6.12 -5.18 1.09
CA LEU A 48 4.70 -4.90 1.24
C LEU A 48 4.41 -3.95 2.41
N GLU A 49 5.13 -4.09 3.54
CA GLU A 49 5.02 -3.14 4.65
C GLU A 49 5.43 -1.73 4.24
N GLU A 50 6.55 -1.58 3.53
CA GLU A 50 7.02 -0.28 3.03
C GLU A 50 6.01 0.36 2.06
N ILE A 51 5.42 -0.46 1.18
CA ILE A 51 4.36 0.00 0.26
C ILE A 51 3.16 0.54 1.02
N ILE A 52 2.77 -0.10 2.13
CA ILE A 52 1.68 0.39 3.00
C ILE A 52 2.05 1.75 3.61
N ASP A 53 3.30 1.92 4.03
CA ASP A 53 3.78 3.19 4.61
C ASP A 53 3.85 4.33 3.59
N TRP A 54 4.01 4.06 2.30
CA TRP A 54 3.99 5.07 1.25
C TRP A 54 2.58 5.50 0.80
N ILE A 55 1.52 4.81 1.23
CA ILE A 55 0.14 5.15 0.81
C ILE A 55 -0.21 6.63 1.08
N PRO A 56 0.02 7.20 2.28
CA PRO A 56 -0.33 8.60 2.55
C PRO A 56 0.44 9.60 1.69
N GLU A 57 1.70 9.29 1.38
CA GLU A 57 2.56 10.11 0.53
C GLU A 57 2.06 10.10 -0.92
N LEU A 58 1.81 8.91 -1.47
CA LEU A 58 1.30 8.76 -2.84
C LEU A 58 -0.12 9.30 -2.99
N ALA A 59 -0.92 9.24 -1.92
CA ALA A 59 -2.23 9.86 -1.86
C ALA A 59 -2.14 11.40 -1.81
N ALA A 60 -1.10 11.96 -1.17
CA ALA A 60 -0.86 13.40 -1.12
C ALA A 60 -0.34 13.95 -2.46
N ASP A 61 0.44 13.15 -3.19
CA ASP A 61 0.90 13.47 -4.55
C ASP A 61 -0.22 13.35 -5.61
N SER A 62 -1.29 12.63 -5.28
CA SER A 62 -2.47 12.45 -6.13
C SER A 62 -3.46 13.62 -6.05
N GLU A 63 -4.44 13.66 -6.96
CA GLU A 63 -5.50 14.68 -6.95
C GLU A 63 -6.61 14.49 -5.89
N LEU A 64 -6.34 13.71 -4.84
CA LEU A 64 -7.34 13.44 -3.82
C LEU A 64 -7.69 14.71 -3.03
N LYS A 65 -8.98 14.90 -2.79
CA LYS A 65 -9.44 16.00 -1.94
C LYS A 65 -9.02 15.73 -0.49
N HIS A 66 -8.83 16.79 0.29
CA HIS A 66 -8.39 16.65 1.69
C HIS A 66 -9.25 15.69 2.52
N LYS A 67 -10.58 15.67 2.31
CA LYS A 67 -11.48 14.70 2.95
C LYS A 67 -11.14 13.26 2.55
N ASP A 68 -10.98 12.99 1.26
CA ASP A 68 -10.64 11.66 0.76
C ASP A 68 -9.23 11.23 1.22
N TRP A 69 -8.28 12.17 1.28
CA TRP A 69 -6.94 11.94 1.80
C TRP A 69 -6.94 11.51 3.28
N ASN A 70 -7.73 12.16 4.14
CA ASN A 70 -7.84 11.77 5.55
C ASN A 70 -8.36 10.33 5.71
N GLU A 71 -9.38 9.96 4.92
CA GLU A 71 -9.90 8.58 4.92
C GLU A 71 -8.83 7.59 4.46
N VAL A 72 -8.09 7.91 3.39
CA VAL A 72 -6.99 7.07 2.89
C VAL A 72 -5.90 6.89 3.96
N GLN A 73 -5.53 7.94 4.68
CA GLN A 73 -4.55 7.86 5.77
C GLN A 73 -5.03 6.94 6.90
N GLN A 74 -6.31 7.03 7.28
CA GLN A 74 -6.88 6.15 8.30
C GLN A 74 -6.89 4.70 7.84
N ILE A 75 -7.32 4.45 6.59
CA ILE A 75 -7.34 3.11 6.01
C ILE A 75 -5.92 2.53 5.91
N SER A 76 -4.91 3.31 5.53
CA SER A 76 -3.53 2.82 5.46
C SER A 76 -2.98 2.43 6.84
N THR A 77 -3.28 3.20 7.89
CA THR A 77 -2.93 2.83 9.27
C THR A 77 -3.62 1.52 9.70
N GLU A 78 -4.91 1.35 9.37
CA GLU A 78 -5.61 0.10 9.66
C GLU A 78 -5.02 -1.09 8.89
N ILE A 79 -4.69 -0.92 7.60
CA ILE A 79 -4.06 -1.96 6.79
C ILE A 79 -2.74 -2.38 7.42
N LYS A 80 -1.88 -1.42 7.81
CA LYS A 80 -0.60 -1.71 8.46
C LYS A 80 -0.81 -2.53 9.73
N SER A 81 -1.76 -2.11 10.57
CA SER A 81 -2.07 -2.81 11.82
C SER A 81 -2.54 -4.25 11.58
N VAL A 82 -3.42 -4.48 10.60
CA VAL A 82 -3.90 -5.83 10.24
C VAL A 82 -2.78 -6.68 9.65
N PHE A 83 -1.95 -6.09 8.78
CA PHE A 83 -0.81 -6.77 8.16
C PHE A 83 0.22 -7.23 9.20
N GLN A 84 0.58 -6.36 10.15
CA GLN A 84 1.52 -6.69 11.23
C GLN A 84 0.98 -7.76 12.18
N GLN A 85 -0.34 -7.84 12.36
CA GLN A 85 -0.99 -8.91 13.13
C GLN A 85 -1.15 -10.22 12.36
N THR A 86 -1.01 -10.19 11.03
CA THR A 86 -1.18 -11.40 10.20
C THR A 86 0.03 -12.31 10.40
N ASP A 87 -0.22 -13.44 11.07
CA ASP A 87 0.74 -14.52 11.11
C ASP A 87 0.63 -15.37 9.85
N PHE A 88 1.65 -15.30 8.99
CA PHE A 88 1.67 -16.07 7.73
C PHE A 88 1.97 -17.56 7.95
N SER A 89 2.39 -17.97 9.15
CA SER A 89 2.55 -19.38 9.49
C SER A 89 1.20 -20.03 9.87
N GLN A 90 0.27 -19.22 10.38
CA GLN A 90 -1.07 -19.59 10.81
C GLN A 90 -2.07 -18.53 10.30
N VAL A 91 -2.36 -18.59 9.00
CA VAL A 91 -3.21 -17.61 8.32
C VAL A 91 -4.61 -17.56 8.96
N ASP A 92 -4.91 -16.45 9.63
CA ASP A 92 -6.25 -16.14 10.15
C ASP A 92 -7.13 -15.55 9.04
N ALA A 93 -8.17 -16.28 8.64
CA ALA A 93 -9.11 -15.87 7.60
C ALA A 93 -9.83 -14.54 7.91
N THR A 94 -10.00 -14.20 9.18
CA THR A 94 -10.62 -12.94 9.63
C THR A 94 -9.68 -11.76 9.38
N LEU A 95 -8.40 -11.90 9.73
CA LEU A 95 -7.39 -10.86 9.48
C LEU A 95 -7.17 -10.67 7.99
N VAL A 96 -7.05 -11.76 7.23
CA VAL A 96 -6.92 -11.72 5.77
C VAL A 96 -8.16 -11.09 5.12
N GLY A 97 -9.36 -11.48 5.54
CA GLY A 97 -10.61 -10.89 5.05
C GLY A 97 -10.68 -9.40 5.35
N ARG A 98 -10.28 -8.97 6.55
CA ARG A 98 -10.21 -7.56 6.93
C ARG A 98 -9.21 -6.79 6.09
N TYR A 99 -8.03 -7.36 5.83
CA TYR A 99 -7.03 -6.75 4.96
C TYR A 99 -7.60 -6.46 3.57
N PHE A 100 -8.18 -7.46 2.91
CA PHE A 100 -8.73 -7.27 1.56
C PHE A 100 -9.93 -6.33 1.53
N LEU A 101 -10.74 -6.29 2.59
CA LEU A 101 -11.82 -5.31 2.71
C LEU A 101 -11.28 -3.87 2.75
N LEU A 102 -10.19 -3.64 3.50
CA LEU A 102 -9.56 -2.33 3.57
C LEU A 102 -8.90 -1.93 2.24
N VAL A 103 -8.24 -2.88 1.56
CA VAL A 103 -7.71 -2.67 0.21
C VAL A 103 -8.83 -2.33 -0.79
N ASP A 104 -9.99 -3.00 -0.70
CA ASP A 104 -11.15 -2.66 -1.52
C ASP A 104 -11.68 -1.25 -1.26
N LYS A 105 -11.67 -0.78 0.00
CA LYS A 105 -11.97 0.62 0.32
C LYS A 105 -10.99 1.58 -0.36
N LEU A 106 -9.68 1.30 -0.35
CA LEU A 106 -8.70 2.12 -1.07
C LEU A 106 -8.96 2.15 -2.59
N LYS A 107 -9.41 1.04 -3.19
CA LYS A 107 -9.75 0.97 -4.63
C LYS A 107 -10.78 2.02 -5.03
N GLN A 108 -11.71 2.40 -4.14
CA GLN A 108 -12.74 3.41 -4.41
C GLN A 108 -12.17 4.82 -4.69
N TYR A 109 -10.93 5.09 -4.28
CA TYR A 109 -10.27 6.37 -4.46
C TYR A 109 -9.38 6.42 -5.71
N THR A 110 -9.07 5.27 -6.34
CA THR A 110 -8.19 5.20 -7.53
C THR A 110 -8.76 5.96 -8.74
N GLY A 111 -10.07 5.85 -9.00
CA GLY A 111 -10.71 6.63 -10.06
C GLY A 111 -10.78 8.14 -9.78
N ARG A 112 -10.57 8.57 -8.52
CA ARG A 112 -10.60 9.98 -8.12
C ARG A 112 -9.19 10.60 -8.08
N SER A 113 -8.15 9.79 -7.94
CA SER A 113 -6.75 10.24 -7.90
C SER A 113 -6.21 10.66 -9.26
N GLU A 114 -6.85 10.27 -10.37
CA GLU A 114 -6.35 10.47 -11.75
C GLU A 114 -7.26 11.38 -12.63
N THR A 115 -8.28 12.01 -12.05
CA THR A 115 -9.43 12.56 -12.82
C THR A 115 -9.26 13.91 -13.53
N LYS A 116 -8.12 14.60 -13.51
CA LYS A 116 -7.86 15.74 -14.44
C LYS A 116 -6.84 15.40 -15.54
N LYS A 117 -7.20 14.51 -16.46
CA LYS A 117 -6.62 14.52 -17.82
C LYS A 117 -7.65 14.51 -18.94
N ILE A 118 -8.87 14.96 -18.67
CA ILE A 118 -9.91 15.09 -19.71
C ILE A 118 -10.62 16.43 -19.55
N GLN A 119 -9.99 17.50 -20.01
CA GLN A 119 -10.71 18.61 -20.65
C GLN A 119 -9.72 19.42 -21.50
N SER A 120 -9.92 19.31 -22.81
CA SER A 120 -9.35 20.12 -23.89
C SER A 120 -9.82 21.57 -23.83
#